data_AF-A0A3E1DA85-F1
#
_entry.id   AF-A0A3E1DA85-F1
#
_cell.length_a   1.000
_cell.length_b   1.000
_cell.length_c   1.000
_cell.angle_alpha   90.00
_cell.angle_beta   90.00
_cell.angle_gamma   90.00
#
_symmetry.space_group_name_H-M   'P 1'
#
loop_
_entity.id
_entity.type
_entity.pdbx_description
1 polymer ?
#
loop_
_entity_poly.entity_id
_entity_poly.type
_entity_poly.pdbx_seq_one_letter_code
_entity_poly.pdbx_strand_id
1 'polypeptide(L)'
;MSVNEIPTSLTPSPEGYADWLGELKAQIHEAQQRAAQAVNLELVLLYWKIGNAILIRQNKQGWGAKVVDRLAHDLRSSFPDMQGFSVRNLKYMRAFAHCWSDIQFVQQLLHKLPWGHNLVLLDKLDTEQQRRWYAAKAIEHNWSRNILVMQIETRLLERSGTAVTNFEARLPSHQSGHCRIQIVRIPARRAANQFAQHRADRARTGRQRYIY
;
A
#
# COMPACT_ATOMS: atom_id res chain seq x y z
N MET A 1 -16.10 -51.60 19.44
CA MET A 1 -17.15 -50.57 19.27
C MET A 1 -16.47 -49.31 18.75
N SER A 2 -16.70 -48.94 17.50
CA SER A 2 -16.12 -47.72 16.90
C SER A 2 -17.01 -46.55 17.29
N VAL A 3 -16.51 -45.62 18.09
CA VAL A 3 -17.21 -44.37 18.39
C VAL A 3 -17.22 -43.55 17.10
N ASN A 4 -18.39 -43.44 16.47
CA ASN A 4 -18.60 -42.50 15.36
C ASN A 4 -18.47 -41.10 15.95
N GLU A 5 -17.30 -40.47 15.84
CA GLU A 5 -17.16 -39.05 16.09
C GLU A 5 -18.00 -38.31 15.04
N ILE A 6 -19.11 -37.71 15.49
CA ILE A 6 -19.91 -36.85 14.65
C ILE A 6 -19.04 -35.64 14.27
N PRO A 7 -18.84 -35.35 12.98
CA PRO A 7 -18.11 -34.18 12.54
C PRO A 7 -18.62 -32.91 13.24
N THR A 8 -17.71 -32.07 13.75
CA THR A 8 -18.03 -30.83 14.47
C THR A 8 -18.95 -29.89 13.68
N SER A 9 -19.03 -30.06 12.36
CA SER A 9 -19.94 -29.34 11.45
C SER A 9 -21.41 -29.78 11.54
N LEU A 10 -21.73 -30.89 12.21
CA LEU A 10 -23.09 -31.47 12.32
C LEU A 10 -23.70 -31.31 13.72
N THR A 11 -22.96 -30.74 14.67
CA THR A 11 -23.44 -30.45 16.03
C THR A 11 -24.12 -29.07 16.05
N PRO A 12 -25.32 -28.91 16.64
CA PRO A 12 -25.94 -27.60 16.78
C PRO A 12 -25.02 -26.67 17.58
N SER A 13 -24.84 -25.44 17.09
CA SER A 13 -23.99 -24.46 17.77
C SER A 13 -24.59 -24.08 19.13
N PRO A 14 -23.78 -23.98 20.20
CA PRO A 14 -24.26 -23.51 21.50
C PRO A 14 -24.90 -22.13 21.41
N GLU A 15 -25.84 -21.85 22.31
CA GLU A 15 -26.41 -20.52 22.46
C GLU A 15 -25.31 -19.47 22.68
N GLY A 16 -25.37 -18.34 21.96
CA GLY A 16 -24.36 -17.27 22.02
C GLY A 16 -23.04 -17.52 21.28
N TYR A 17 -22.79 -18.73 20.75
CA TYR A 17 -21.54 -19.04 20.03
C TYR A 17 -21.35 -18.19 18.77
N ALA A 18 -22.43 -17.95 18.02
CA ALA A 18 -22.37 -17.17 16.78
C ALA A 18 -21.95 -15.71 17.02
N ASP A 19 -22.48 -15.09 18.08
CA ASP A 19 -22.16 -13.72 18.47
C ASP A 19 -20.71 -13.62 18.94
N TRP A 20 -20.30 -14.51 19.85
CA TRP A 20 -18.91 -14.60 20.32
C TRP A 20 -17.91 -14.83 19.16
N LEU A 21 -18.23 -15.72 18.22
CA LEU A 21 -17.43 -15.95 17.02
C LEU A 21 -17.37 -14.69 16.13
N GLY A 22 -18.48 -13.96 16.02
CA GLY A 22 -18.55 -12.68 15.32
C GLY A 22 -17.62 -11.62 15.93
N GLU A 23 -17.64 -11.50 17.25
CA GLU A 23 -16.77 -10.61 18.01
C GLU A 23 -15.28 -10.96 17.81
N LEU A 24 -14.93 -12.23 17.93
CA LEU A 24 -13.55 -12.70 17.70
C LEU A 24 -13.08 -12.41 16.28
N LYS A 25 -13.93 -12.68 15.27
CA LYS A 25 -13.61 -12.34 13.88
C LYS A 25 -13.37 -10.85 13.70
N ALA A 26 -14.18 -10.00 14.34
CA ALA A 26 -13.99 -8.55 14.30
C ALA A 26 -12.67 -8.14 14.94
N GLN A 27 -12.33 -8.66 16.12
CA GLN A 27 -11.07 -8.36 16.81
C GLN A 27 -9.84 -8.79 15.99
N ILE A 28 -9.87 -9.99 15.40
CA ILE A 28 -8.81 -10.48 14.52
C ILE A 28 -8.66 -9.55 13.32
N HIS A 29 -9.77 -9.13 12.72
CA HIS A 29 -9.75 -8.28 11.56
C HIS A 29 -9.14 -6.90 11.86
N GLU A 30 -9.50 -6.29 12.98
CA GLU A 30 -8.92 -5.02 13.40
C GLU A 30 -7.43 -5.13 13.71
N ALA A 31 -7.00 -6.22 14.37
CA ALA A 31 -5.59 -6.47 14.64
C ALA A 31 -4.79 -6.58 13.33
N GLN A 32 -5.32 -7.31 12.34
CA GLN A 32 -4.72 -7.40 11.00
C GLN A 32 -4.64 -6.05 10.29
N GLN A 33 -5.69 -5.22 10.39
CA GLN A 33 -5.70 -3.87 9.80
C GLN A 33 -4.63 -2.98 10.41
N ARG A 34 -4.51 -2.94 11.74
CA ARG A 34 -3.47 -2.16 12.43
C ARG A 34 -2.07 -2.61 12.03
N ALA A 35 -1.84 -3.92 12.00
CA ALA A 35 -0.56 -4.48 11.56
C ALA A 35 -0.23 -4.09 10.11
N ALA A 36 -1.20 -4.21 9.20
CA ALA A 36 -1.01 -3.84 7.80
C ALA A 36 -0.70 -2.35 7.62
N GLN A 37 -1.34 -1.47 8.40
CA GLN A 37 -1.05 -0.03 8.38
C GLN A 37 0.35 0.30 8.87
N ALA A 38 0.78 -0.33 9.97
CA ALA A 38 2.13 -0.15 10.51
C ALA A 38 3.20 -0.62 9.50
N VAL A 39 3.01 -1.79 8.88
CA VAL A 39 3.90 -2.31 7.84
C VAL A 39 3.93 -1.39 6.62
N ASN A 40 2.77 -0.88 6.17
CA ASN A 40 2.72 0.03 5.02
C ASN A 40 3.47 1.34 5.29
N LEU A 41 3.35 1.89 6.50
CA LEU A 41 4.11 3.08 6.91
C LEU A 41 5.61 2.85 6.80
N GLU A 42 6.13 1.80 7.42
CA GLU A 42 7.56 1.49 7.38
C GLU A 42 8.04 1.24 5.94
N LEU A 43 7.24 0.54 5.13
CA LEU A 43 7.58 0.25 3.74
C LEU A 43 7.67 1.52 2.89
N VAL A 44 6.67 2.42 2.99
CA VAL A 44 6.65 3.69 2.25
C VAL A 44 7.83 4.57 2.67
N LEU A 45 8.13 4.65 3.97
CA LEU A 45 9.28 5.41 4.46
C LEU A 45 10.62 4.83 4.01
N LEU A 46 10.77 3.50 4.06
CA LEU A 46 11.96 2.83 3.56
C LEU A 46 12.18 3.13 2.06
N TYR A 47 11.12 3.03 1.26
CA TYR A 47 11.19 3.29 -0.18
C TYR A 47 11.54 4.74 -0.47
N TRP A 48 11.00 5.70 0.27
CA TRP A 48 11.42 7.09 0.19
C TRP A 48 12.91 7.27 0.53
N LYS A 49 13.38 6.68 1.64
CA LYS A 49 14.78 6.75 2.08
C LYS A 49 15.73 6.18 1.03
N ILE A 50 15.40 5.04 0.44
CA ILE A 50 16.20 4.42 -0.64
C ILE A 50 16.24 5.35 -1.86
N GLY A 51 15.09 5.89 -2.27
CA GLY A 51 15.00 6.83 -3.38
C GLY A 51 15.86 8.08 -3.18
N ASN A 52 15.77 8.67 -1.98
CA ASN A 52 16.54 9.86 -1.60
C ASN A 52 18.05 9.55 -1.58
N ALA A 53 18.45 8.40 -1.03
CA ALA A 53 19.84 7.96 -1.03
C ALA A 53 20.41 7.75 -2.44
N ILE A 54 19.59 7.30 -3.39
CA ILE A 54 19.97 7.23 -4.82
C ILE A 54 20.18 8.65 -5.36
N LEU A 55 19.21 9.56 -5.18
CA LEU A 55 19.30 10.95 -5.67
C LEU A 55 20.55 11.67 -5.17
N ILE A 56 20.82 11.60 -3.86
CA ILE A 56 22.01 12.23 -3.25
C ILE A 56 23.30 11.73 -3.90
N ARG A 57 23.44 10.41 -4.07
CA ARG A 57 24.68 9.83 -4.63
C ARG A 57 24.83 10.11 -6.12
N GLN A 58 23.74 10.10 -6.89
CA GLN A 58 23.78 10.49 -8.30
C GLN A 58 24.23 11.95 -8.45
N ASN A 59 23.72 12.86 -7.60
CA ASN A 59 24.09 14.27 -7.65
C ASN A 59 25.55 14.51 -7.19
N LYS A 60 25.98 13.88 -6.09
CA LYS A 60 27.32 14.11 -5.52
C LYS A 60 28.46 13.42 -6.27
N GLN A 61 28.21 12.23 -6.82
CA GLN A 61 29.26 11.37 -7.39
C GLN A 61 29.12 11.14 -8.89
N GLY A 62 28.14 11.78 -9.55
CA GLY A 62 27.93 11.64 -11.00
C GLY A 62 27.50 10.24 -11.43
N TRP A 63 26.95 9.43 -10.52
CA TRP A 63 26.61 8.04 -10.82
C TRP A 63 25.51 7.94 -11.90
N GLY A 64 25.86 7.34 -13.03
CA GLY A 64 24.93 7.06 -14.13
C GLY A 64 23.92 5.95 -13.82
N ALA A 65 23.00 5.70 -14.76
CA ALA A 65 21.87 4.78 -14.59
C ALA A 65 22.25 3.35 -14.15
N LYS A 66 23.44 2.86 -14.51
CA LYS A 66 23.93 1.51 -14.18
C LYS A 66 24.06 1.24 -12.67
N VAL A 67 24.17 2.30 -11.85
CA VAL A 67 24.26 2.10 -10.39
C VAL A 67 22.97 1.55 -9.79
N VAL A 68 21.82 1.88 -10.38
CA VAL A 68 20.52 1.38 -9.93
C VAL A 68 20.40 -0.12 -10.25
N ASP A 69 20.96 -0.57 -11.37
CA ASP A 69 20.96 -1.97 -11.75
C ASP A 69 21.80 -2.81 -10.78
N ARG A 70 23.01 -2.33 -10.44
CA ARG A 70 23.88 -2.95 -9.43
C ARG A 70 23.21 -2.98 -8.06
N LEU A 71 22.68 -1.84 -7.60
CA LEU A 71 22.01 -1.77 -6.30
C LEU A 71 20.81 -2.72 -6.21
N ALA A 72 20.02 -2.83 -7.28
CA ALA A 72 18.91 -3.77 -7.32
C ALA A 72 19.36 -5.23 -7.27
N HIS A 73 20.50 -5.56 -7.87
CA HIS A 73 21.09 -6.90 -7.75
C HIS A 73 21.53 -7.16 -6.31
N ASP A 74 22.36 -6.27 -5.74
CA ASP A 74 22.95 -6.44 -4.41
C ASP A 74 21.88 -6.52 -3.31
N LEU A 75 20.83 -5.68 -3.38
CA LEU A 75 19.71 -5.72 -2.44
C LEU A 75 18.90 -7.01 -2.54
N ARG A 76 18.65 -7.52 -3.75
CA ARG A 76 17.92 -8.80 -3.92
C ARG A 76 18.72 -9.99 -3.40
N SER A 77 20.04 -9.97 -3.60
CA SER A 77 20.94 -11.01 -3.10
C SER A 77 21.05 -10.97 -1.57
N SER A 78 21.06 -9.77 -0.98
CA SER A 78 21.16 -9.60 0.48
C SER A 78 19.83 -9.85 1.21
N PHE A 79 18.70 -9.66 0.53
CA PHE A 79 17.35 -9.80 1.09
C PHE A 79 16.45 -10.68 0.19
N PRO A 80 16.75 -11.99 0.07
CA PRO A 80 16.08 -12.86 -0.92
C PRO A 80 14.58 -13.07 -0.65
N ASP A 81 14.15 -13.01 0.62
CA ASP A 81 12.74 -13.16 1.00
C ASP A 81 11.95 -11.86 0.80
N MET A 82 12.63 -10.72 0.67
CA MET A 82 12.00 -9.42 0.54
C MET A 82 11.69 -9.09 -0.92
N GLN A 83 10.43 -8.77 -1.19
CA GLN A 83 9.99 -8.31 -2.50
C GLN A 83 10.15 -6.79 -2.64
N GLY A 84 10.24 -6.30 -3.88
CA GLY A 84 10.28 -4.87 -4.17
C GLY A 84 11.65 -4.27 -4.46
N PHE A 85 12.72 -5.06 -4.52
CA PHE A 85 14.05 -4.58 -4.95
C PHE A 85 14.37 -4.83 -6.43
N SER A 86 13.34 -4.82 -7.29
CA SER A 86 13.56 -4.84 -8.74
C SER A 86 14.08 -3.49 -9.23
N VAL A 87 14.88 -3.49 -10.31
CA VAL A 87 15.39 -2.26 -10.95
C VAL A 87 14.28 -1.24 -11.19
N ARG A 88 13.13 -1.71 -11.72
CA ARG A 88 11.96 -0.86 -11.97
C ARG A 88 11.47 -0.22 -10.67
N ASN A 89 11.35 -0.99 -9.59
CA ASN A 89 10.85 -0.44 -8.33
C ASN A 89 11.85 0.53 -7.69
N LEU A 90 13.17 0.32 -7.82
CA LEU A 90 14.17 1.29 -7.37
C LEU A 90 14.08 2.61 -8.16
N LYS A 91 13.80 2.55 -9.46
CA LYS A 91 13.53 3.76 -10.27
C LYS A 91 12.28 4.49 -9.75
N TYR A 92 11.24 3.75 -9.37
CA TYR A 92 10.07 4.32 -8.72
C TYR A 92 10.35 4.91 -7.35
N MET A 93 11.14 4.25 -6.50
CA MET A 93 11.59 4.81 -5.22
C MET A 93 12.30 6.14 -5.41
N ARG A 94 13.20 6.21 -6.40
CA ARG A 94 13.90 7.44 -6.77
C ARG A 94 12.92 8.53 -7.24
N ALA A 95 12.00 8.20 -8.14
CA ALA A 95 10.98 9.14 -8.61
C ALA A 95 10.06 9.60 -7.47
N PHE A 96 9.69 8.71 -6.57
CA PHE A 96 8.90 9.00 -5.38
C PHE A 96 9.61 10.00 -4.47
N ALA A 97 10.88 9.77 -4.14
CA ALA A 97 11.67 10.70 -3.34
C ALA A 97 11.87 12.06 -4.02
N HIS A 98 11.97 12.07 -5.36
CA HIS A 98 12.08 13.32 -6.12
C HIS A 98 10.78 14.12 -6.12
N CYS A 99 9.64 13.44 -6.30
CA CYS A 99 8.31 14.04 -6.38
C CYS A 99 7.76 14.49 -5.03
N TRP A 100 8.27 13.91 -3.94
CA TRP A 100 7.83 14.18 -2.58
C TRP A 100 9.03 14.57 -1.73
N SER A 101 9.52 15.79 -1.91
CA SER A 101 10.70 16.30 -1.20
C SER A 101 10.45 16.53 0.30
N ASP A 102 9.19 16.81 0.68
CA ASP A 102 8.77 16.98 2.07
C ASP A 102 8.48 15.64 2.74
N ILE A 103 9.39 15.23 3.64
CA ILE A 103 9.27 13.99 4.41
C ILE A 103 8.08 14.01 5.39
N GLN A 104 7.68 15.18 5.89
CA GLN A 104 6.55 15.27 6.81
C GLN A 104 5.25 14.94 6.08
N PHE A 105 5.08 15.43 4.85
CA PHE A 105 3.95 15.05 4.00
C PHE A 105 3.90 13.54 3.72
N VAL A 106 5.06 12.91 3.45
CA VAL A 106 5.16 11.46 3.25
C VAL A 106 4.72 10.70 4.50
N GLN A 107 5.23 11.11 5.67
CA GLN A 107 4.94 10.49 6.97
C GLN A 107 3.49 10.67 7.42
N GLN A 108 2.85 11.80 7.12
CA GLN A 108 1.51 12.09 7.63
C GLN A 108 0.40 11.61 6.69
N LEU A 109 0.65 11.62 5.38
CA LEU A 109 -0.41 11.48 4.38
C LEU A 109 -0.17 10.28 3.46
N LEU A 110 0.99 10.19 2.82
CA LEU A 110 1.23 9.15 1.81
C LEU A 110 1.36 7.74 2.38
N HIS A 111 1.74 7.61 3.65
CA HIS A 111 1.74 6.32 4.34
C HIS A 111 0.34 5.70 4.52
N LYS A 112 -0.73 6.51 4.40
CA LYS A 112 -2.12 6.03 4.44
C LYS A 112 -2.52 5.40 3.10
N LEU A 113 -1.75 5.66 2.04
CA LEU A 113 -1.92 5.06 0.74
C LEU A 113 -1.00 3.85 0.57
N PRO A 114 -1.51 2.70 0.09
CA PRO A 114 -0.67 1.60 -0.32
C PRO A 114 0.35 2.01 -1.39
N TRP A 115 1.53 1.36 -1.43
CA TRP A 115 2.57 1.67 -2.42
C TRP A 115 2.05 1.74 -3.87
N GLY A 116 1.15 0.84 -4.26
CA GLY A 116 0.57 0.83 -5.61
C GLY A 116 -0.24 2.08 -5.97
N HIS A 117 -0.85 2.77 -5.00
CA HIS A 117 -1.50 4.06 -5.22
C HIS A 117 -0.47 5.16 -5.49
N ASN A 118 0.64 5.16 -4.75
CA ASN A 118 1.74 6.10 -4.97
C ASN A 118 2.32 5.94 -6.38
N LEU A 119 2.45 4.70 -6.89
CA LEU A 119 2.87 4.47 -8.29
C LEU A 119 1.89 5.09 -9.30
N VAL A 120 0.58 4.91 -9.10
CA VAL A 120 -0.44 5.52 -9.97
C VAL A 120 -0.34 7.04 -10.00
N LEU A 121 -0.13 7.67 -8.84
CA LEU A 121 0.06 9.13 -8.75
C LEU A 121 1.32 9.58 -9.49
N LEU A 122 2.41 8.80 -9.45
CA LEU A 122 3.64 9.12 -10.17
C LEU A 122 3.50 8.91 -11.68
N ASP A 123 2.82 7.86 -12.11
CA ASP A 123 2.71 7.48 -13.52
C ASP A 123 1.71 8.34 -14.30
N LYS A 124 0.61 8.77 -13.66
CA LYS A 124 -0.52 9.41 -14.37
C LYS A 124 -0.60 10.92 -14.20
N LEU A 125 0.19 11.53 -13.32
CA LEU A 125 0.07 12.96 -12.98
C LEU A 125 1.43 13.68 -13.06
N ASP A 126 1.47 14.74 -13.86
CA ASP A 126 2.69 15.48 -14.16
C ASP A 126 3.05 16.46 -13.04
N THR A 127 2.05 17.13 -12.46
CA THR A 127 2.26 18.19 -11.47
C THR A 127 2.15 17.68 -10.05
N GLU A 128 2.95 18.24 -9.15
CA GLU A 128 2.86 17.95 -7.72
C GLU A 128 1.48 18.30 -7.15
N GLN A 129 0.89 19.42 -7.60
CA GLN A 129 -0.42 19.86 -7.13
C GLN A 129 -1.53 18.85 -7.45
N GLN A 130 -1.55 18.30 -8.67
CA GLN A 130 -2.49 17.24 -9.02
C GLN A 130 -2.28 16.00 -8.15
N ARG A 131 -1.03 15.57 -7.95
CA ARG A 131 -0.73 14.40 -7.11
C ARG A 131 -1.21 14.60 -5.69
N ARG A 132 -0.94 15.76 -5.09
CA ARG A 132 -1.39 16.12 -3.73
C ARG A 132 -2.91 16.09 -3.62
N TRP A 133 -3.61 16.67 -4.60
CA TRP A 133 -5.06 16.72 -4.61
C TRP A 133 -5.68 15.33 -4.71
N TYR A 134 -5.23 14.50 -5.66
CA TYR A 134 -5.74 13.14 -5.82
C TYR A 134 -5.36 12.22 -4.65
N ALA A 135 -4.18 12.39 -4.06
CA ALA A 135 -3.78 11.66 -2.85
C ALA A 135 -4.70 11.97 -1.67
N ALA A 136 -4.97 13.26 -1.42
CA ALA A 136 -5.87 13.68 -0.36
C ALA A 136 -7.29 13.12 -0.57
N LYS A 137 -7.82 13.20 -1.80
CA LYS A 137 -9.14 12.66 -2.12
C LYS A 137 -9.22 11.15 -2.04
N ALA A 138 -8.16 10.44 -2.41
CA ALA A 138 -8.08 9.00 -2.26
C ALA A 138 -8.12 8.56 -0.79
N ILE A 139 -7.52 9.34 0.11
CA ILE A 139 -7.57 9.10 1.55
C ILE A 139 -8.96 9.44 2.11
N GLU A 140 -9.47 10.63 1.78
CA GLU A 140 -10.77 11.13 2.25
C GLU A 140 -11.92 10.16 1.91
N HIS A 141 -11.94 9.65 0.68
CA HIS A 141 -12.99 8.76 0.19
C HIS A 141 -12.58 7.28 0.20
N ASN A 142 -11.43 6.96 0.78
CA ASN A 142 -10.90 5.60 0.89
C ASN A 142 -10.89 4.84 -0.45
N TRP A 143 -10.46 5.52 -1.53
CA TRP A 143 -10.50 4.96 -2.87
C TRP A 143 -9.59 3.74 -3.00
N SER A 144 -10.13 2.69 -3.60
CA SER A 144 -9.28 1.61 -4.12
C SER A 144 -8.40 2.15 -5.25
N ARG A 145 -7.32 1.42 -5.57
CA ARG A 145 -6.41 1.80 -6.66
C ARG A 145 -7.15 1.99 -7.99
N ASN A 146 -8.13 1.13 -8.28
CA ASN A 146 -8.91 1.19 -9.50
C ASN A 146 -9.83 2.41 -9.54
N ILE A 147 -10.43 2.77 -8.39
CA ILE A 147 -11.22 4.01 -8.31
C ILE A 147 -10.31 5.22 -8.47
N LEU A 148 -9.13 5.26 -7.83
CA LEU A 148 -8.17 6.34 -8.06
C LEU A 148 -7.83 6.50 -9.55
N VAL A 149 -7.51 5.40 -10.24
CA VAL A 149 -7.25 5.41 -11.68
C VAL A 149 -8.45 5.97 -12.45
N MET A 150 -9.66 5.46 -12.20
CA MET A 150 -10.89 5.94 -12.82
C MET A 150 -11.11 7.44 -12.59
N GLN A 151 -10.88 7.94 -11.37
CA GLN A 151 -11.08 9.37 -11.05
C GLN A 151 -10.04 10.28 -11.73
N ILE A 152 -8.82 9.78 -11.95
CA ILE A 152 -7.80 10.47 -12.75
C ILE A 152 -8.22 10.50 -14.22
N GLU A 153 -8.63 9.35 -14.77
CA GLU A 153 -9.00 9.23 -16.20
C GLU A 153 -10.26 10.02 -16.55
N THR A 154 -11.22 10.09 -15.62
CA THR A 154 -12.42 10.92 -15.73
C THR A 154 -12.20 12.38 -15.29
N ARG A 155 -10.93 12.77 -15.12
CA ARG A 155 -10.46 14.14 -14.82
C ARG A 155 -11.28 14.82 -13.72
N LEU A 156 -11.51 14.08 -12.62
CA LEU A 156 -12.29 14.56 -11.47
C LEU A 156 -11.88 15.96 -11.00
N LEU A 157 -10.59 16.27 -10.95
CA LEU A 157 -10.09 17.57 -10.54
C LEU A 157 -10.63 18.70 -11.43
N GLU A 158 -10.61 18.51 -12.75
CA GLU A 158 -11.07 19.51 -13.73
C GLU A 158 -12.60 19.70 -13.64
N ARG A 159 -13.36 18.60 -13.55
CA ARG A 159 -14.83 18.67 -13.43
C ARG A 159 -15.32 19.18 -12.08
N SER A 160 -14.47 19.18 -11.06
CA SER A 160 -14.83 19.68 -9.73
C SER A 160 -14.87 21.21 -9.66
N GLY A 161 -14.55 21.91 -10.76
CA GLY A 161 -14.89 23.31 -11.05
C GLY A 161 -14.21 24.38 -10.18
N THR A 162 -13.79 24.08 -8.95
CA THR A 162 -13.21 25.05 -8.03
C THR A 162 -12.50 24.34 -6.87
N ALA A 163 -11.18 24.09 -6.97
CA ALA A 163 -10.41 23.62 -5.81
C ALA A 163 -8.90 23.89 -5.89
N VAL A 164 -8.45 24.86 -6.69
CA VAL A 164 -7.04 25.30 -6.63
C VAL A 164 -6.82 26.27 -5.45
N THR A 165 -7.88 26.87 -4.87
CA THR A 165 -7.75 27.96 -3.89
C THR A 165 -7.95 27.57 -2.42
N ASN A 166 -8.38 26.34 -2.09
CA ASN A 166 -8.68 25.94 -0.70
C ASN A 166 -7.89 24.71 -0.21
N PHE A 167 -6.87 24.28 -0.94
CA PHE A 167 -6.06 23.12 -0.55
C PHE A 167 -5.13 23.43 0.64
N GLU A 168 -4.55 24.63 0.69
CA GLU A 168 -3.78 25.10 1.87
C GLU A 168 -4.66 25.25 3.11
N ALA A 169 -5.95 25.56 2.97
CA ALA A 169 -6.88 25.75 4.08
C ALA A 169 -7.40 24.44 4.71
N ARG A 170 -7.17 23.27 4.07
CA ARG A 170 -7.66 21.95 4.55
C ARG A 170 -6.55 20.95 4.87
N LEU A 171 -5.30 21.30 4.59
CA LEU A 171 -4.16 20.65 5.21
C LEU A 171 -3.87 21.37 6.53
N PRO A 172 -3.43 20.68 7.60
CA PRO A 172 -3.03 21.37 8.81
C PRO A 172 -1.87 22.32 8.48
N SER A 173 -2.15 23.62 8.45
CA SER A 173 -1.10 24.62 8.68
C SER A 173 -0.49 24.29 10.04
N HIS A 174 0.84 24.25 10.12
CA HIS A 174 1.57 23.99 11.37
C HIS A 174 1.31 25.11 12.39
N GLN A 175 0.15 25.11 13.03
CA GLN A 175 -0.13 25.80 14.29
C GLN A 175 -1.00 24.88 15.16
N SER A 176 -0.34 24.39 16.19
CA SER A 176 -0.84 24.00 17.52
C SER A 176 -2.34 24.22 17.75
N GLY A 177 -3.12 23.15 17.82
CA GLY A 177 -4.52 23.23 18.27
C GLY A 177 -5.26 21.93 18.05
N HIS A 178 -5.78 21.35 19.13
CA HIS A 178 -6.42 20.04 19.18
C HIS A 178 -7.54 19.87 18.14
N CYS A 179 -7.60 18.71 17.47
CA CYS A 179 -8.86 18.23 16.89
C CYS A 179 -8.89 16.69 16.79
N ARG A 180 -9.83 16.09 17.52
CA ARG A 180 -10.20 14.67 17.51
C ARG A 180 -10.80 14.31 16.14
N ILE A 181 -10.39 13.18 15.58
CA ILE A 181 -11.06 12.58 14.42
C ILE A 181 -11.75 11.30 14.88
N GLN A 182 -13.07 11.28 14.71
CA GLN A 182 -13.95 10.15 14.94
C GLN A 182 -13.94 9.27 13.67
N ILE A 183 -13.47 8.03 13.81
CA ILE A 183 -13.30 7.10 12.69
C ILE A 183 -14.64 6.41 12.40
N VAL A 184 -15.20 6.66 11.21
CA VAL A 184 -16.30 5.88 10.64
C VAL A 184 -15.73 4.63 9.99
N ARG A 185 -16.22 3.46 10.45
CA ARG A 185 -15.82 2.10 10.07
C ARG A 185 -16.44 1.72 8.72
N ILE A 186 -15.65 1.31 7.72
CA ILE A 186 -16.10 0.78 6.42
C ILE A 186 -15.23 -0.43 6.04
N PRO A 187 -15.79 -1.52 5.46
CA PRO A 187 -15.28 -2.88 5.61
C PRO A 187 -14.13 -3.22 4.66
N ALA A 188 -13.18 -4.02 5.14
CA ALA A 188 -12.03 -4.40 4.35
C ALA A 188 -12.34 -5.52 3.35
N ARG A 189 -11.97 -5.26 2.10
CA ARG A 189 -11.70 -6.33 1.14
C ARG A 189 -10.29 -6.14 0.59
N ARG A 190 -9.45 -7.13 0.91
CA ARG A 190 -8.20 -7.54 0.25
C ARG A 190 -7.06 -6.52 0.23
N ALA A 191 -6.26 -6.55 1.29
CA ALA A 191 -4.85 -6.15 1.25
C ALA A 191 -4.02 -7.08 2.16
N ALA A 192 -3.97 -8.37 1.83
CA ALA A 192 -3.06 -9.33 2.48
C ALA A 192 -2.76 -10.59 1.62
N ASN A 193 -2.97 -10.54 0.29
CA ASN A 193 -2.71 -11.71 -0.57
C ASN A 193 -2.22 -11.30 -1.97
N GLN A 194 -1.14 -10.51 -2.04
CA GLN A 194 -0.44 -10.26 -3.31
C GLN A 194 1.04 -10.66 -3.32
N PHE A 195 1.51 -11.36 -2.29
CA PHE A 195 2.86 -11.96 -2.27
C PHE A 195 2.92 -13.45 -1.88
N ALA A 196 1.78 -14.14 -1.69
CA ALA A 196 1.77 -15.57 -1.32
C ALA A 196 1.06 -16.51 -2.32
N GLN A 197 0.29 -16.01 -3.31
CA GLN A 197 -0.51 -16.91 -4.19
C GLN A 197 0.22 -17.38 -5.46
N HIS A 198 1.36 -16.81 -5.82
CA HIS A 198 2.11 -17.25 -7.00
C HIS A 198 3.01 -18.50 -6.76
N ARG A 199 3.10 -18.99 -5.52
CA ARG A 199 3.84 -20.22 -5.15
C ARG A 199 2.96 -21.49 -5.07
N ALA A 200 1.63 -21.39 -4.98
CA ALA A 200 0.78 -22.58 -4.89
C ALA A 200 0.40 -23.19 -6.27
N ASP A 201 0.27 -22.36 -7.32
CA ASP A 201 -0.13 -22.85 -8.64
C ASP A 201 1.03 -23.40 -9.50
N ARG A 202 2.29 -23.08 -9.18
CA ARG A 202 3.45 -23.69 -9.87
C ARG A 202 3.86 -25.07 -9.32
N ALA A 203 3.36 -25.47 -8.15
CA ALA A 203 3.63 -26.79 -7.57
C ALA A 203 2.60 -27.86 -7.98
N ARG A 204 1.44 -27.47 -8.56
CA ARG A 204 0.42 -28.41 -9.05
C ARG A 204 0.49 -28.71 -10.55
N THR A 205 1.09 -27.83 -11.36
CA THR A 205 1.19 -28.02 -12.82
C THR A 205 2.49 -28.70 -13.27
N GLY A 206 3.32 -29.17 -12.32
CA GLY A 206 4.61 -29.86 -12.58
C GLY A 206 4.62 -31.38 -12.35
N ARG A 207 3.48 -31.99 -11.99
CA ARG A 207 3.34 -33.45 -11.80
C ARG A 207 2.20 -34.02 -12.65
N GLN A 208 2.28 -33.85 -13.97
CA GLN A 208 1.54 -34.70 -14.91
C GLN A 208 2.05 -34.43 -16.33
N ARG A 209 3.11 -35.13 -16.70
CA ARG A 209 3.47 -35.55 -18.07
C ARG A 209 4.82 -36.24 -17.95
N TYR A 210 4.78 -37.56 -17.79
CA TYR A 210 5.76 -38.55 -18.24
C TYR A 210 5.39 -39.89 -17.59
N ILE A 211 4.48 -40.65 -18.20
CA ILE A 211 4.49 -42.12 -18.14
C ILE A 211 3.84 -42.63 -19.44
N TYR A 212 4.66 -43.38 -20.20
CA TYR A 212 4.47 -44.16 -21.46
C TYR A 212 3.55 -43.63 -22.56
#